data_AF-A0A378XCI2-F1
#
_entry.id   AF-A0A378XCI2-F1
#
_cell.length_a   1.000
_cell.length_b   1.000
_cell.length_c   1.000
_cell.angle_alpha   90.00
_cell.angle_beta   90.00
_cell.angle_gamma   90.00
#
_symmetry.space_group_name_H-M   'P 1'
#
loop_
_entity.id
_entity.type
_entity.pdbx_description
1 polymer ?
#
loop_
_entity_poly.entity_id
_entity_poly.type
_entity_poly.pdbx_seq_one_letter_code
_entity_poly.pdbx_strand_id
1 'polypeptide(L)'
;MYSISIQEQSFNLDDEVRQAESSINNAGALVSFTGRVRAHDYETPLSHLFLEYFPGVTEKEIEKIILQAQIQWPILYTRVIHRVGRINSGENIVLVLTASEHRKAAYQANEFIMDYLKTRAPFWKKEHFLNGDEHWVEMKQSDLEHSESWQN
;
A
#
# COMPACT_ATOMS: atom_id res chain seq x y z
N MET A 1 -1.94 3.03 17.24
CA MET A 1 -3.02 3.74 16.51
C MET A 1 -2.95 3.36 15.04
N TYR A 2 -4.07 3.27 14.31
CA TYR A 2 -4.01 3.13 12.85
C TYR A 2 -5.15 3.87 12.16
N SER A 3 -4.97 4.14 10.86
CA SER A 3 -6.04 4.65 9.98
C SER A 3 -5.87 4.13 8.56
N ILE A 4 -7.01 3.91 7.89
CA ILE A 4 -7.10 3.35 6.53
C ILE A 4 -7.93 4.31 5.68
N SER A 5 -7.48 4.58 4.46
CA SER A 5 -8.27 5.32 3.47
C SER A 5 -8.17 4.64 2.10
N ILE A 6 -9.32 4.31 1.53
CA ILE A 6 -9.45 3.97 0.11
C ILE A 6 -10.13 5.15 -0.56
N GLN A 7 -9.47 5.77 -1.53
CA GLN A 7 -9.89 7.07 -2.09
C GLN A 7 -9.45 7.24 -3.55
N GLU A 8 -10.06 8.14 -4.30
CA GLU A 8 -9.61 8.45 -5.67
C GLU A 8 -8.53 9.53 -5.70
N GLN A 9 -8.66 10.48 -4.77
CA GLN A 9 -7.79 11.65 -4.67
C GLN A 9 -6.36 11.25 -4.31
N SER A 10 -5.40 11.99 -4.85
CA SER A 10 -4.00 11.82 -4.48
C SER A 10 -3.76 12.22 -3.02
N PHE A 11 -2.63 11.79 -2.49
CA PHE A 11 -2.17 12.13 -1.14
C PHE A 11 -0.82 12.85 -1.21
N ASN A 12 -0.56 13.71 -0.22
CA ASN A 12 0.72 14.39 -0.05
C ASN A 12 1.52 13.67 1.05
N LEU A 13 2.70 13.16 0.72
CA LEU A 13 3.53 12.40 1.67
C LEU A 13 3.92 13.24 2.89
N ASP A 14 4.29 14.50 2.69
CA ASP A 14 4.75 15.37 3.78
C ASP A 14 3.59 15.67 4.76
N ASP A 15 2.37 15.83 4.26
CA ASP A 15 1.19 16.02 5.10
C ASP A 15 0.90 14.79 5.96
N GLU A 16 0.95 13.60 5.36
CA GLU A 16 0.72 12.34 6.09
C GLU A 16 1.84 12.06 7.12
N VAL A 17 3.09 12.39 6.79
CA VAL A 17 4.22 12.31 7.74
C VAL A 17 4.05 13.29 8.89
N ARG A 18 3.74 14.56 8.62
CA ARG A 18 3.48 15.56 9.67
C ARG A 18 2.33 15.13 10.58
N GLN A 19 1.26 14.59 10.01
CA GLN A 19 0.14 14.07 10.79
C GLN A 19 0.57 12.92 11.69
N ALA A 20 1.36 11.97 11.18
CA ALA A 20 1.91 10.87 11.97
C ALA A 20 2.77 11.39 13.12
N GLU A 21 3.74 12.28 12.85
CA GLU A 21 4.63 12.86 13.86
C GLU A 21 3.86 13.58 14.98
N SER A 22 2.77 14.28 14.64
CA SER A 22 1.91 14.97 15.62
C SER A 22 1.05 14.02 16.47
N SER A 23 0.82 12.78 16.00
CA SER A 23 -0.08 11.82 16.62
C SER A 23 0.62 10.81 17.54
N ILE A 24 1.96 10.81 17.57
CA ILE A 24 2.75 9.75 18.20
C ILE A 24 3.73 10.34 19.21
N ASN A 25 3.66 9.84 20.43
CA ASN A 25 4.69 10.11 21.43
C ASN A 25 5.73 8.98 21.40
N ASN A 26 7.02 9.32 21.53
CA ASN A 26 8.13 8.37 21.69
C ASN A 26 8.45 7.46 20.47
N ALA A 27 8.06 7.83 19.24
CA ALA A 27 8.55 7.13 18.06
C ALA A 27 9.98 7.58 17.71
N GLY A 28 10.92 6.63 17.72
CA GLY A 28 12.31 6.84 17.27
C GLY A 28 12.53 6.48 15.80
N ALA A 29 11.52 5.91 15.13
CA ALA A 29 11.55 5.61 13.71
C ALA A 29 10.15 5.74 13.08
N LEU A 30 10.13 6.34 11.88
CA LEU A 30 8.99 6.37 10.97
C LEU A 30 9.48 5.89 9.61
N VAL A 31 8.80 4.92 9.03
CA VAL A 31 9.11 4.34 7.72
C VAL A 31 7.93 4.56 6.79
N SER A 32 8.22 4.99 5.57
CA SER A 32 7.23 5.21 4.52
C SER A 32 7.53 4.38 3.28
N PHE A 33 6.53 3.71 2.75
CA PHE A 33 6.54 3.16 1.40
C PHE A 33 5.51 3.88 0.53
N THR A 34 5.90 4.33 -0.66
CA THR A 34 5.00 4.89 -1.66
C THR A 34 5.11 4.12 -2.97
N GLY A 35 4.02 3.45 -3.37
CA GLY A 35 3.93 2.80 -4.68
C GLY A 35 3.48 3.81 -5.75
N ARG A 36 4.07 3.74 -6.95
CA ARG A 36 3.77 4.65 -8.08
C ARG A 36 3.47 3.86 -9.35
N VAL A 37 2.63 4.41 -10.21
CA VAL A 37 2.37 3.83 -11.54
C VAL A 37 3.63 4.00 -12.40
N ARG A 38 4.19 2.90 -12.90
CA ARG A 38 5.36 2.92 -13.79
C ARG A 38 4.90 2.92 -15.25
N ALA A 39 5.39 3.86 -16.03
CA ALA A 39 4.99 4.04 -17.43
C ALA A 39 5.68 3.08 -18.41
N HIS A 40 6.89 2.60 -18.07
CA HIS A 40 7.83 2.01 -19.02
C HIS A 40 8.21 0.56 -18.69
N ASP A 41 7.33 -0.17 -18.01
CA ASP A 41 7.52 -1.61 -17.73
C ASP A 41 7.30 -2.49 -18.97
N TYR A 42 6.74 -1.91 -20.05
CA TYR A 42 6.34 -2.60 -21.28
C TYR A 42 6.89 -1.89 -22.51
N GLU A 43 6.91 -2.59 -23.66
CA GLU A 43 7.30 -2.00 -24.96
C GLU A 43 6.41 -0.81 -25.34
N THR A 44 5.10 -0.93 -25.10
CA THR A 44 4.15 0.18 -25.23
C THR A 44 3.98 0.86 -23.88
N PRO A 45 4.18 2.18 -23.74
CA PRO A 45 4.02 2.84 -22.46
C PRO A 45 2.59 2.78 -21.92
N LEU A 46 2.48 2.59 -20.61
CA LEU A 46 1.23 2.65 -19.88
C LEU A 46 0.74 4.10 -19.81
N SER A 47 -0.54 4.34 -20.11
CA SER A 47 -1.20 5.63 -19.92
C SER A 47 -1.63 5.82 -18.46
N HIS A 48 -2.38 4.85 -17.94
CA HIS A 48 -2.94 4.88 -16.60
C HIS A 48 -3.31 3.47 -16.14
N LEU A 49 -3.50 3.34 -14.83
CA LEU A 49 -4.22 2.23 -14.23
C LEU A 49 -5.67 2.64 -13.96
N PHE A 50 -6.56 1.66 -14.04
CA PHE A 50 -7.87 1.74 -13.41
C PHE A 50 -7.94 0.67 -12.30
N LEU A 51 -8.25 1.09 -11.08
CA LEU A 51 -8.32 0.22 -9.91
C LEU A 51 -9.73 0.19 -9.34
N GLU A 52 -10.26 -1.02 -9.18
CA GLU A 52 -11.50 -1.28 -8.47
C GLU A 52 -11.22 -2.03 -7.17
N TYR A 53 -12.16 -1.95 -6.25
CA TYR A 53 -12.07 -2.62 -4.95
C TYR A 53 -13.45 -3.06 -4.48
N PHE A 54 -13.51 -3.93 -3.48
CA PHE A 54 -14.77 -4.33 -2.86
C PHE A 54 -15.01 -3.46 -1.60
N PRO A 55 -15.96 -2.51 -1.60
CA PRO A 55 -16.21 -1.65 -0.46
C PRO A 55 -16.62 -2.43 0.80
N GLY A 56 -16.00 -2.09 1.92
CA GLY A 56 -16.24 -2.71 3.21
C GLY A 56 -15.53 -4.06 3.42
N VAL A 57 -15.22 -4.81 2.36
CA VAL A 57 -14.40 -6.03 2.48
C VAL A 57 -12.91 -5.67 2.45
N THR A 58 -12.51 -4.81 1.52
CA THR A 58 -11.10 -4.44 1.33
C THR A 58 -10.53 -3.75 2.57
N GLU A 59 -11.26 -2.80 3.14
CA GLU A 59 -10.88 -2.09 4.37
C GLU A 59 -10.72 -3.05 5.55
N LYS A 60 -11.61 -4.06 5.67
CA LYS A 60 -11.52 -5.09 6.71
C LYS A 60 -10.31 -6.00 6.53
N GLU A 61 -9.96 -6.37 5.31
CA GLU A 61 -8.74 -7.15 5.07
C GLU A 61 -7.48 -6.34 5.39
N ILE A 62 -7.42 -5.06 5.00
CA ILE A 62 -6.33 -4.16 5.38
C ILE A 62 -6.23 -4.04 6.90
N GLU A 63 -7.35 -3.85 7.58
CA GLU A 63 -7.41 -3.79 9.04
C GLU A 63 -6.85 -5.07 9.69
N LYS A 64 -7.26 -6.25 9.22
CA LYS A 64 -6.72 -7.53 9.71
C LYS A 64 -5.20 -7.62 9.55
N ILE A 65 -4.66 -7.20 8.41
CA ILE A 65 -3.22 -7.18 8.14
C ILE A 65 -2.50 -6.27 9.14
N ILE A 66 -3.03 -5.06 9.37
CA ILE A 66 -2.44 -4.11 10.33
C ILE A 66 -2.47 -4.68 11.75
N LEU A 67 -3.58 -5.29 12.16
CA LEU A 67 -3.71 -5.91 13.48
C LEU A 67 -2.73 -7.09 13.64
N GLN A 68 -2.52 -7.89 12.60
CA GLN A 68 -1.50 -8.94 12.60
C GLN A 68 -0.09 -8.38 12.76
N ALA A 69 0.24 -7.31 12.04
CA ALA A 69 1.54 -6.64 12.18
C ALA A 69 1.75 -6.10 13.62
N GLN A 70 0.70 -5.56 14.24
CA GLN A 70 0.76 -5.05 15.62
C GLN A 70 0.93 -6.14 16.68
N ILE A 71 0.53 -7.38 16.37
CA ILE A 71 0.81 -8.53 17.25
C ILE A 71 2.29 -8.92 17.15
N GLN A 72 2.89 -8.83 15.97
CA GLN A 72 4.28 -9.25 15.73
C GLN A 72 5.32 -8.20 16.14
N TRP A 73 5.01 -6.91 15.99
CA TRP A 73 5.94 -5.82 16.24
C TRP A 73 5.34 -4.71 17.11
N PRO A 74 6.14 -4.03 17.95
CA PRO A 74 5.69 -2.91 18.77
C PRO A 74 5.51 -1.64 17.92
N ILE A 75 4.43 -1.62 17.13
CA ILE A 75 4.08 -0.50 16.24
C ILE A 75 3.24 0.52 17.00
N LEU A 76 3.69 1.77 16.99
CA LEU A 76 2.99 2.89 17.62
C LEU A 76 1.91 3.48 16.69
N TYR A 77 2.18 3.46 15.38
CA TYR A 77 1.32 4.06 14.37
C TYR A 77 1.39 3.34 13.04
N THR A 78 0.24 3.23 12.37
CA THR A 78 0.11 2.74 11.01
C THR A 78 -0.84 3.61 10.19
N ARG A 79 -0.42 4.06 9.00
CA ARG A 79 -1.30 4.70 8.01
C ARG A 79 -1.26 3.91 6.73
N VAL A 80 -2.42 3.54 6.22
CA VAL A 80 -2.54 2.94 4.88
C VAL A 80 -3.47 3.80 4.04
N ILE A 81 -2.99 4.26 2.89
CA ILE A 81 -3.81 4.88 1.86
C ILE A 81 -3.66 4.07 0.59
N HIS A 82 -4.77 3.64 0.00
CA HIS A 82 -4.76 3.02 -1.32
C HIS A 82 -5.69 3.78 -2.25
N ARG A 83 -5.17 4.20 -3.41
CA ARG A 83 -5.97 4.88 -4.42
C ARG A 83 -6.73 3.90 -5.29
N VAL A 84 -7.91 4.32 -5.73
CA VAL A 84 -8.79 3.60 -6.67
C VAL A 84 -9.23 4.53 -7.80
N GLY A 85 -9.95 4.00 -8.78
CA GLY A 85 -10.33 4.71 -9.99
C GLY A 85 -9.14 4.88 -10.94
N ARG A 86 -9.17 5.95 -11.73
CA ARG A 86 -8.13 6.25 -12.71
C ARG A 86 -6.90 6.89 -12.06
N ILE A 87 -5.73 6.29 -12.28
CA ILE A 87 -4.45 6.77 -11.76
C ILE A 87 -3.44 6.84 -12.90
N ASN A 88 -3.00 8.05 -13.24
CA ASN A 88 -2.10 8.23 -14.39
C ASN A 88 -0.69 7.70 -14.11
N SER A 89 0.01 7.35 -15.18
CA SER A 89 1.43 7.03 -15.12
C SER A 89 2.25 8.11 -14.40
N GLY A 90 3.12 7.67 -13.49
CA GLY A 90 3.92 8.56 -12.64
C GLY A 90 3.24 9.00 -11.35
N GLU A 91 1.93 8.80 -11.18
CA GLU A 91 1.23 9.16 -9.95
C GLU A 91 1.42 8.12 -8.82
N ASN A 92 1.25 8.58 -7.58
CA ASN A 92 1.21 7.71 -6.41
C ASN A 92 -0.06 6.86 -6.42
N ILE A 93 0.04 5.60 -5.99
CA ILE A 93 -1.07 4.63 -5.89
C ILE A 93 -1.33 4.30 -4.42
N VAL A 94 -0.29 3.98 -3.67
CA VAL A 94 -0.43 3.43 -2.31
C VAL A 94 0.62 4.04 -1.38
N LEU A 95 0.23 4.31 -0.14
CA LEU A 95 1.08 4.73 0.96
C LEU A 95 0.93 3.75 2.12
N VAL A 96 2.06 3.32 2.69
CA VAL A 96 2.11 2.68 4.00
C VAL A 96 3.11 3.42 4.87
N LEU A 97 2.64 4.00 5.98
CA LEU A 97 3.49 4.54 7.04
C LEU A 97 3.43 3.63 8.25
N THR A 98 4.59 3.35 8.85
CA THR A 98 4.70 2.61 10.11
C THR A 98 5.68 3.32 11.04
N ALA A 99 5.32 3.44 12.32
CA ALA A 99 6.19 4.03 13.33
C ALA A 99 6.41 3.09 14.52
N SER A 100 7.62 3.12 15.07
CA SER A 100 7.99 2.36 16.27
C SER A 100 9.12 3.06 17.02
N GLU A 101 9.43 2.60 18.23
CA GLU A 101 10.57 3.13 19.01
C GLU A 101 11.91 2.90 18.30
N HIS A 102 12.04 1.78 17.59
CA HIS A 102 13.26 1.41 16.87
C HIS A 102 12.99 0.99 15.44
N ARG A 103 13.88 1.42 14.52
CA ARG A 103 13.73 1.24 13.07
C ARG A 103 13.40 -0.17 12.60
N LYS A 104 13.92 -1.21 13.27
CA LYS A 104 13.75 -2.61 12.84
C LYS A 104 12.26 -2.99 12.79
N ALA A 105 11.51 -2.65 13.85
CA ALA A 105 10.07 -2.92 13.90
C ALA A 105 9.30 -2.13 12.83
N ALA A 106 9.62 -0.84 12.63
CA ALA A 106 8.98 -0.02 11.60
C ALA A 106 9.20 -0.59 10.20
N TYR A 107 10.43 -0.96 9.85
CA TYR A 107 10.74 -1.57 8.53
C TYR A 107 9.99 -2.89 8.32
N GLN A 108 10.12 -3.83 9.27
CA GLN A 108 9.51 -5.15 9.13
C GLN A 108 7.98 -5.06 9.03
N ALA A 109 7.36 -4.22 9.86
CA ALA A 109 5.92 -3.99 9.78
C ALA A 109 5.49 -3.36 8.45
N ASN A 110 6.28 -2.43 7.91
CA ASN A 110 5.96 -1.77 6.64
C ASN A 110 5.94 -2.77 5.48
N GLU A 111 7.01 -3.58 5.42
CA GLU A 111 7.20 -4.61 4.40
C GLU A 111 6.11 -5.69 4.50
N PHE A 112 5.86 -6.21 5.71
CA PHE A 112 4.78 -7.16 5.99
C PHE A 112 3.42 -6.64 5.50
N ILE A 113 3.06 -5.40 5.86
CA ILE A 113 1.77 -4.82 5.46
C ILE A 113 1.68 -4.72 3.93
N MET A 114 2.76 -4.30 3.25
CA MET A 114 2.79 -4.18 1.80
C MET A 114 2.67 -5.53 1.07
N ASP A 115 3.35 -6.57 1.55
CA ASP A 115 3.28 -7.91 0.94
C ASP A 115 1.88 -8.51 1.06
N TYR A 116 1.25 -8.36 2.23
CA TYR A 116 -0.12 -8.82 2.44
C TYR A 116 -1.15 -7.96 1.70
N LEU A 117 -0.92 -6.65 1.54
CA LEU A 117 -1.78 -5.77 0.73
C LEU A 117 -1.86 -6.26 -0.73
N LYS A 118 -0.71 -6.66 -1.31
CA LYS A 118 -0.66 -7.13 -2.69
C LYS A 118 -1.36 -8.48 -2.94
N THR A 119 -1.58 -9.26 -1.89
CA THR A 119 -2.05 -10.65 -2.01
C THR A 119 -3.43 -10.90 -1.40
N ARG A 120 -3.78 -10.19 -0.32
CA ARG A 120 -5.00 -10.44 0.46
C ARG A 120 -6.06 -9.37 0.31
N ALA A 121 -5.68 -8.13 0.00
CA ALA A 121 -6.66 -7.07 -0.20
C ALA A 121 -7.24 -7.14 -1.63
N PRO A 122 -8.58 -7.27 -1.79
CA PRO A 122 -9.21 -7.46 -3.10
C PRO A 122 -9.23 -6.15 -3.90
N PHE A 123 -8.15 -5.90 -4.63
CA PHE A 123 -8.05 -4.89 -5.67
C PHE A 123 -8.00 -5.55 -7.04
N TRP A 124 -8.78 -5.03 -7.97
CA TRP A 124 -8.72 -5.42 -9.37
C TRP A 124 -8.07 -4.30 -10.17
N LYS A 125 -6.99 -4.63 -10.87
CA LYS A 125 -6.18 -3.68 -11.61
C LYS A 125 -6.34 -3.90 -13.10
N LYS A 126 -6.72 -2.85 -13.82
CA LYS A 126 -6.74 -2.80 -15.28
C LYS A 126 -5.67 -1.84 -15.77
N GLU A 127 -4.89 -2.27 -16.75
CA GLU A 127 -3.84 -1.49 -17.40
C GLU A 127 -4.38 -0.92 -18.72
N HIS A 128 -4.15 0.37 -18.96
CA HIS A 128 -4.50 1.07 -20.20
C HIS A 128 -3.26 1.66 -20.84
N PHE A 129 -3.02 1.37 -22.12
CA PHE A 129 -1.81 1.71 -22.86
C PHE A 129 -2.02 2.90 -23.80
N LEU A 130 -0.94 3.59 -24.18
CA LEU A 130 -1.02 4.74 -25.09
C LEU A 130 -1.48 4.40 -26.50
N ASN A 131 -1.36 3.14 -26.93
CA ASN A 131 -1.85 2.67 -28.23
C ASN A 131 -3.36 2.30 -28.21
N GLY A 132 -4.02 2.41 -27.06
CA GLY A 132 -5.43 2.07 -26.87
C GLY A 132 -5.69 0.66 -26.35
N ASP A 133 -4.66 -0.17 -26.21
CA ASP A 133 -4.82 -1.51 -25.63
C ASP A 133 -5.17 -1.43 -24.14
N GLU A 134 -5.89 -2.44 -23.66
CA GLU A 134 -6.22 -2.60 -22.24
C GLU A 134 -6.26 -4.07 -21.83
N HIS A 135 -5.83 -4.37 -20.60
CA HIS A 135 -5.99 -5.71 -20.04
C HIS A 135 -6.10 -5.70 -18.52
N TRP A 136 -6.79 -6.72 -18.01
CA TRP A 136 -6.83 -7.00 -16.58
C TRP A 136 -5.54 -7.68 -16.15
N VAL A 137 -5.02 -7.28 -15.01
CA VAL A 137 -3.78 -7.82 -14.48
C VAL A 137 -4.07 -8.96 -13.53
N GLU A 138 -3.45 -10.10 -13.82
CA GLU A 138 -3.48 -11.27 -12.96
C GLU A 138 -2.55 -11.09 -11.75
N MET A 139 -2.91 -11.75 -10.66
CA MET A 139 -2.06 -11.79 -9.46
C MET A 139 -0.75 -12.53 -9.78
N LYS A 140 0.39 -11.99 -9.33
CA LYS A 140 1.69 -12.59 -9.58
C LYS A 140 2.02 -13.65 -8.53
N GLN A 141 2.57 -14.79 -8.97
CA GLN A 141 3.01 -15.86 -8.07
C GLN A 141 4.07 -15.38 -7.06
N SER A 142 4.96 -14.48 -7.48
CA SER A 142 5.98 -13.91 -6.58
C SER A 142 5.37 -13.17 -5.41
N ASP A 143 4.26 -12.45 -5.60
CA ASP A 143 3.61 -11.72 -4.50
C ASP A 143 3.08 -12.71 -3.45
N LEU A 144 2.55 -13.86 -3.87
CA LEU A 144 2.12 -14.94 -2.97
C LEU A 144 3.28 -15.50 -2.15
N GLU A 145 4.40 -15.84 -2.81
CA GLU A 145 5.60 -16.39 -2.16
C GLU A 145 6.16 -15.45 -1.07
N HIS A 146 6.20 -14.14 -1.36
CA HIS A 146 6.60 -13.13 -0.36
C HIS A 146 5.66 -13.13 0.85
N SER A 147 4.34 -13.13 0.63
CA SER A 147 3.36 -13.16 1.73
C SER A 147 3.44 -14.43 2.58
N GLU A 148 3.76 -15.58 1.97
CA GLU A 148 3.89 -16.87 2.66
C GLU A 148 5.18 -16.96 3.48
N SER A 149 6.23 -16.24 3.08
CA SER A 149 7.50 -16.22 3.83
C SER A 149 7.36 -15.69 5.26
N TRP A 150 6.32 -14.87 5.53
CA TRP A 150 6.01 -14.33 6.85
C TRP A 150 5.29 -15.31 7.79
N GLN A 151 4.91 -16.49 7.31
CA GLN A 151 4.25 -17.53 8.12
C GLN A 151 5.25 -18.50 8.79
N ASN A 152 6.55 -18.36 8.50
CA ASN A 152 7.62 -19.24 8.97
C ASN A 152 8.42 -18.63 10.13
#